data_AF-A0A438HZC6-F1
#
_entry.id   AF-A0A438HZC6-F1
#
_cell.length_a   1.000
_cell.length_b   1.000
_cell.length_c   1.000
_cell.angle_alpha   90.00
_cell.angle_beta   90.00
_cell.angle_gamma   90.00
#
_symmetry.space_group_name_H-M   'P 1'
#
loop_
_entity.id
_entity.type
_entity.pdbx_description
1 polymer ?
#
loop_
_entity_poly.entity_id
_entity_poly.type
_entity_poly.pdbx_seq_one_letter_code
_entity_poly.pdbx_strand_id
1 'polypeptide(L)'
;MHPLPSLLLNLVSININTWELMLCLGFVGASCVRVANELGRGNAKAAIFSIKVILCNSILIGVIFWVLCLVFGHDIAYLFTSDEEVITMVSSLSVLLSFSILLNSVQPVLIGKCLFLWSDNTNYCLHT
;
A
#
# COMPACT_ATOMS: atom_id res chain seq x y z
N MET A 1 26.65 -23.22 23.89
CA MET A 1 25.25 -22.90 23.50
C MET A 1 25.31 -21.62 22.68
N HIS A 2 25.19 -21.74 21.35
CA HIS A 2 25.51 -20.68 20.39
C HIS A 2 24.19 -20.14 19.80
N PRO A 3 23.70 -18.95 20.20
CA PRO A 3 22.40 -18.41 19.79
C PRO A 3 22.41 -17.73 18.40
N LEU A 4 23.35 -18.08 17.50
CA LEU A 4 23.43 -17.46 16.17
C LEU A 4 22.37 -17.85 15.11
N PRO A 5 21.68 -19.01 15.14
CA PRO A 5 20.83 -19.38 14.00
C PRO A 5 19.58 -18.50 13.88
N SER A 6 18.96 -18.10 14.99
CA SER A 6 17.72 -17.31 14.98
C SER A 6 17.91 -15.86 14.50
N LEU A 7 19.10 -15.29 14.67
CA LEU A 7 19.38 -13.92 14.22
C LEU A 7 19.58 -13.86 12.70
N LEU A 8 20.33 -14.82 12.13
CA LEU A 8 20.48 -14.96 10.67
C LEU A 8 19.13 -15.14 9.97
N LEU A 9 18.26 -15.91 10.60
CA LEU A 9 16.93 -16.25 10.09
C LEU A 9 16.00 -15.02 10.06
N ASN A 10 16.07 -14.18 11.10
CA ASN A 10 15.40 -12.89 11.12
C ASN A 10 15.92 -11.92 10.05
N LEU A 11 17.23 -11.88 9.80
CA LEU A 11 17.80 -10.99 8.78
C LEU A 11 17.33 -11.36 7.37
N VAL A 12 17.25 -12.66 7.06
CA VAL A 12 16.72 -13.15 5.77
C VAL A 12 15.23 -12.79 5.65
N SER A 13 14.44 -13.01 6.69
CA SER A 13 13.00 -12.69 6.72
C SER A 13 12.73 -11.18 6.52
N ILE A 14 13.49 -10.31 7.19
CA ILE A 14 13.38 -8.85 7.04
C ILE A 14 13.80 -8.38 5.65
N ASN A 15 14.85 -8.99 5.07
CA ASN A 15 15.27 -8.66 3.71
C ASN A 15 14.19 -9.05 2.68
N ILE A 16 13.53 -10.20 2.89
CA ILE A 16 12.37 -10.66 2.12
C ILE A 16 11.11 -9.82 2.39
N ASN A 17 10.96 -9.18 3.54
CA ASN A 17 9.85 -8.22 3.68
C ASN A 17 10.18 -6.88 2.99
N THR A 18 11.46 -6.51 2.91
CA THR A 18 11.92 -5.21 2.41
C THR A 18 11.83 -5.09 0.88
N TRP A 19 12.22 -6.12 0.12
CA TRP A 19 12.05 -6.12 -1.34
C TRP A 19 10.57 -6.06 -1.76
N GLU A 20 9.69 -6.77 -1.06
CA GLU A 20 8.24 -6.74 -1.30
C GLU A 20 7.67 -5.34 -1.05
N LEU A 21 8.08 -4.70 0.06
CA LEU A 21 7.68 -3.33 0.38
C LEU A 21 8.14 -2.33 -0.68
N MET A 22 9.38 -2.45 -1.19
CA MET A 22 9.89 -1.57 -2.26
C MET A 22 9.06 -1.68 -3.54
N LEU A 23 8.60 -2.89 -3.88
CA LEU A 23 7.78 -3.14 -5.05
C LEU A 23 6.41 -2.44 -4.91
N CYS A 24 5.77 -2.55 -3.75
CA CYS A 24 4.53 -1.85 -3.42
C CYS A 24 4.70 -0.32 -3.44
N LEU A 25 5.77 0.20 -2.82
CA LEU A 25 6.06 1.64 -2.78
C LEU A 25 6.33 2.22 -4.17
N GLY A 26 6.93 1.46 -5.09
CA GLY A 26 7.15 1.86 -6.48
C GLY A 26 5.85 2.14 -7.23
N PHE A 27 4.85 1.25 -7.10
CA PHE A 27 3.54 1.43 -7.72
C PHE A 27 2.76 2.62 -7.14
N VAL A 28 2.84 2.82 -5.82
CA VAL A 28 2.24 3.97 -5.14
C VAL A 28 2.90 5.28 -5.62
N GLY A 29 4.25 5.30 -5.67
CA GLY A 29 5.01 6.45 -6.14
C GLY A 29 4.66 6.86 -7.57
N ALA A 30 4.59 5.89 -8.50
CA ALA A 30 4.21 6.16 -9.90
C ALA A 30 2.81 6.78 -10.02
N SER A 31 1.87 6.33 -9.19
CA SER A 31 0.50 6.88 -9.14
C SER A 31 0.49 8.33 -8.64
N CYS A 32 1.30 8.65 -7.63
CA CYS A 32 1.43 10.01 -7.09
C CYS A 32 1.97 11.01 -8.12
N VAL A 33 2.98 10.62 -8.91
CA VAL A 33 3.56 11.51 -9.94
C VAL A 33 2.53 11.85 -11.03
N ARG A 34 1.64 10.90 -11.39
CA ARG A 34 0.53 11.17 -12.31
C ARG A 34 -0.45 12.22 -11.79
N VAL A 35 -0.79 12.18 -10.49
CA VAL A 35 -1.62 13.22 -9.87
C VAL A 35 -0.92 14.57 -9.90
N ALA A 36 0.34 14.59 -9.48
CA ALA A 36 1.13 15.82 -9.41
C ALA A 36 1.27 16.49 -10.78
N ASN A 37 1.40 15.71 -11.85
CA ASN A 37 1.49 16.23 -13.21
C ASN A 37 0.17 16.86 -13.70
N GLU A 38 -0.98 16.26 -13.38
CA GLU A 38 -2.29 16.87 -13.69
C GLU A 38 -2.59 18.12 -12.83
N LEU A 39 -2.12 18.13 -11.58
CA LEU A 39 -2.19 19.28 -10.69
C LEU A 39 -1.33 20.44 -11.20
N GLY A 40 -0.12 20.15 -11.69
CA GLY A 40 0.82 21.12 -12.25
C GLY A 40 0.37 21.78 -13.55
N ARG A 41 -0.55 21.16 -14.30
CA ARG A 41 -1.17 21.76 -15.50
C ARG A 41 -2.26 22.79 -15.19
N GLY A 42 -2.54 23.08 -13.92
CA GLY A 42 -3.54 24.07 -13.50
C GLY A 42 -4.99 23.63 -13.73
N ASN A 43 -5.23 22.37 -14.11
CA ASN A 43 -6.56 21.83 -14.33
C ASN A 43 -7.09 21.15 -13.06
N ALA A 44 -7.64 21.95 -12.15
CA ALA A 44 -8.16 21.47 -10.86
C ALA A 44 -9.21 20.35 -11.02
N LYS A 45 -10.07 20.42 -12.05
CA LYS A 45 -11.08 19.40 -12.32
C LYS A 45 -10.45 18.06 -12.72
N ALA A 46 -9.44 18.08 -13.59
CA ALA A 46 -8.73 16.87 -13.99
C ALA A 46 -7.90 16.27 -12.83
N ALA A 47 -7.30 17.10 -12.00
CA ALA A 47 -6.57 16.65 -10.82
C ALA A 47 -7.49 15.97 -9.79
N ILE A 48 -8.65 16.56 -9.50
CA ILE A 48 -9.65 15.96 -8.60
C ILE A 48 -10.17 14.63 -9.15
N PHE A 49 -10.40 14.55 -10.47
CA PHE A 49 -10.78 13.29 -11.11
C PHE A 49 -9.68 12.22 -11.01
N SER A 50 -8.43 12.61 -11.23
CA SER A 50 -7.26 11.71 -11.13
C SER A 50 -7.08 11.18 -9.71
N ILE A 51 -7.20 12.06 -8.70
CA ILE A 51 -7.19 11.69 -7.28
C ILE A 51 -8.29 10.68 -6.98
N LYS A 52 -9.52 10.89 -7.48
CA LYS A 52 -10.64 9.98 -7.25
C LYS A 52 -10.40 8.59 -7.84
N VAL A 53 -9.88 8.53 -9.07
CA VAL A 53 -9.53 7.27 -9.73
C VAL A 53 -8.42 6.55 -8.97
N ILE A 54 -7.40 7.26 -8.51
CA ILE A 54 -6.27 6.66 -7.80
C ILE A 54 -6.66 6.18 -6.41
N LEU A 55 -7.54 6.89 -5.71
CA LEU A 55 -8.14 6.44 -4.45
C LEU A 55 -8.92 5.13 -4.63
N CYS A 56 -9.83 5.06 -5.62
CA CYS A 56 -10.54 3.81 -5.92
C CYS A 56 -9.59 2.67 -6.32
N ASN A 57 -8.59 2.97 -7.16
CA ASN A 57 -7.64 1.97 -7.61
C ASN A 57 -6.73 1.47 -6.47
N SER A 58 -6.36 2.33 -5.53
CA SER A 58 -5.57 1.97 -4.34
C SER A 58 -6.34 1.04 -3.41
N ILE A 59 -7.64 1.30 -3.18
CA ILE A 59 -8.49 0.39 -2.41
C ILE A 59 -8.60 -0.97 -3.13
N LEU A 60 -8.83 -0.96 -4.44
CA LEU A 60 -8.96 -2.18 -5.24
C LEU A 60 -7.67 -3.01 -5.21
N ILE A 61 -6.51 -2.37 -5.47
CA ILE A 61 -5.21 -3.05 -5.42
C ILE A 61 -4.92 -3.58 -4.01
N GLY A 62 -5.25 -2.82 -2.96
CA GLY A 62 -5.05 -3.23 -1.57
C GLY A 62 -5.91 -4.44 -1.18
N VAL A 63 -7.17 -4.49 -1.61
CA VAL A 63 -8.06 -5.64 -1.38
C VAL A 63 -7.57 -6.87 -2.16
N ILE A 64 -7.16 -6.69 -3.42
CA ILE A 64 -6.61 -7.77 -4.24
C ILE A 64 -5.35 -8.34 -3.58
N PHE A 65 -4.41 -7.48 -3.16
CA PHE A 65 -3.17 -7.90 -2.50
C PHE A 65 -3.42 -8.58 -1.16
N TRP A 66 -4.41 -8.09 -0.38
CA TRP A 66 -4.81 -8.72 0.88
C TRP A 66 -5.36 -10.13 0.67
N VAL A 67 -6.24 -10.33 -0.31
CA VAL A 67 -6.77 -11.65 -0.67
C VAL A 67 -5.66 -12.56 -1.20
N LEU A 68 -4.76 -12.04 -2.05
CA LEU A 68 -3.61 -12.79 -2.54
C LEU A 68 -2.67 -13.23 -1.41
N CYS A 69 -2.35 -12.35 -0.45
CA CYS A 69 -1.53 -12.71 0.71
C CYS A 69 -2.21 -13.77 1.59
N LEU A 70 -3.53 -13.69 1.78
CA LEU A 70 -4.26 -14.70 2.55
C LEU A 70 -4.33 -16.07 1.86
N VAL A 71 -4.48 -16.10 0.53
CA VAL A 71 -4.63 -17.34 -0.23
C VAL A 71 -3.29 -17.97 -0.58
N PHE A 72 -2.30 -17.17 -1.00
CA PHE A 72 -1.03 -17.64 -1.54
C PHE A 72 0.17 -17.35 -0.63
N GLY A 73 -0.01 -16.68 0.51
CA GLY A 73 1.12 -16.28 1.38
C GLY A 73 2.02 -17.43 1.81
N HIS A 74 1.43 -18.62 2.02
CA HIS A 74 2.18 -19.83 2.38
C HIS A 74 2.99 -20.39 1.20
N ASP A 75 2.38 -20.45 0.01
CA ASP A 75 3.02 -20.98 -1.20
C ASP A 75 4.14 -20.06 -1.72
N ILE A 76 3.93 -18.75 -1.63
CA ILE A 76 4.94 -17.75 -2.02
C ILE A 76 6.12 -17.83 -1.05
N ALA A 77 5.89 -17.98 0.25
CA ALA A 77 6.96 -18.12 1.25
C ALA A 77 7.80 -19.38 1.00
N TYR A 78 7.18 -20.49 0.61
CA TYR A 78 7.88 -21.74 0.26
C TYR A 78 8.78 -21.61 -0.98
N LEU A 79 8.45 -20.67 -1.88
CA LEU A 79 9.21 -20.41 -3.11
C LEU A 79 10.49 -19.61 -2.84
N PHE A 80 10.54 -18.83 -1.76
CA PHE A 80 11.72 -18.03 -1.38
C PHE A 80 12.64 -18.72 -0.38
N THR A 81 12.13 -19.64 0.42
CA THR A 81 12.92 -20.36 1.43
C THR A 81 12.28 -21.71 1.77
N SER A 82 13.12 -22.73 1.99
CA SER A 82 12.67 -24.06 2.45
C SER A 82 12.69 -24.20 3.98
N ASP A 83 13.04 -23.13 4.71
CA ASP A 83 13.13 -23.14 6.17
C ASP A 83 11.78 -22.74 6.80
N GLU A 84 11.17 -23.67 7.53
CA GLU A 84 9.84 -23.47 8.15
C GLU A 84 9.80 -22.32 9.15
N GLU A 85 10.91 -22.04 9.85
CA GLU A 85 10.96 -20.95 10.81
C GLU A 85 10.93 -19.60 10.07
N VAL A 86 11.57 -19.50 8.89
CA VAL A 86 11.55 -18.27 8.07
C VAL A 86 10.16 -18.08 7.48
N ILE A 87 9.54 -19.16 6.98
CA ILE A 87 8.19 -19.12 6.40
C ILE A 87 7.18 -18.58 7.42
N THR A 88 7.23 -19.06 8.66
CA THR A 88 6.29 -18.66 9.72
C THR A 88 6.46 -17.19 10.12
N MET A 89 7.70 -16.71 10.17
CA MET A 89 8.01 -15.30 10.43
C MET A 89 7.56 -14.39 9.29
N VAL A 90 7.89 -14.75 8.04
CA VAL A 90 7.49 -13.98 6.84
C VAL A 90 5.97 -13.92 6.72
N SER A 91 5.28 -15.05 6.91
CA SER A 91 3.82 -15.11 6.84
C SER A 91 3.16 -14.21 7.89
N SER A 92 3.67 -14.19 9.12
CA SER A 92 3.13 -13.34 10.19
C SER A 92 3.39 -11.86 9.92
N LEU A 93 4.59 -11.50 9.45
CA LEU A 93 4.96 -10.14 9.06
C LEU A 93 4.14 -9.64 7.87
N SER A 94 3.98 -10.46 6.82
CA SER A 94 3.21 -10.12 5.62
C SER A 94 1.73 -9.90 5.94
N VAL A 95 1.13 -10.73 6.80
CA VAL A 95 -0.25 -10.50 7.30
C VAL A 95 -0.34 -9.19 8.07
N LEU A 96 0.62 -8.91 8.97
CA LEU A 96 0.66 -7.65 9.73
C LEU A 96 0.81 -6.44 8.80
N LEU A 97 1.68 -6.55 7.79
CA LEU A 97 1.93 -5.54 6.77
C LEU A 97 0.66 -5.28 5.95
N SER A 98 -0.04 -6.34 5.54
CA SER A 98 -1.28 -6.23 4.80
C SER A 98 -2.37 -5.54 5.60
N PHE A 99 -2.51 -5.84 6.89
CA PHE A 99 -3.42 -5.12 7.78
C PHE A 99 -3.02 -3.65 7.94
N SER A 100 -1.72 -3.39 8.07
CA SER A 100 -1.19 -2.03 8.17
C SER A 100 -1.46 -1.22 6.90
N ILE A 101 -1.31 -1.81 5.70
CA ILE A 101 -1.63 -1.18 4.41
C ILE A 101 -3.14 -0.92 4.31
N LEU A 102 -3.98 -1.86 4.75
CA LEU A 102 -5.44 -1.71 4.71
C LEU A 102 -5.90 -0.57 5.62
N LEU A 103 -5.37 -0.49 6.84
CA LEU A 103 -5.63 0.60 7.79
C LEU A 103 -5.07 1.95 7.28
N ASN A 104 -3.87 1.95 6.70
CA ASN A 104 -3.27 3.14 6.09
C ASN A 104 -3.95 3.56 4.78
N SER A 105 -4.69 2.68 4.09
CA SER A 105 -5.44 3.02 2.89
C SER A 105 -6.79 3.67 3.22
N VAL A 106 -7.42 3.27 4.33
CA VAL A 106 -8.69 3.87 4.80
C VAL A 106 -8.51 5.32 5.29
N GLN A 107 -7.40 5.65 5.95
CA GLN A 107 -7.11 7.00 6.44
C GLN A 107 -7.16 8.09 5.35
N PRO A 108 -6.46 7.97 4.21
CA PRO A 108 -6.53 8.93 3.11
C PRO A 108 -7.86 8.91 2.37
N VAL A 109 -8.64 7.82 2.41
CA VAL A 109 -10.00 7.79 1.83
C VAL A 109 -10.97 8.66 2.63
N LEU A 110 -10.91 8.56 3.96
CA LEU A 110 -11.72 9.39 4.86
C LEU A 110 -11.33 10.87 4.76
N ILE A 111 -10.03 11.17 4.77
CA ILE A 111 -9.51 12.54 4.63
C ILE A 111 -9.80 13.09 3.22
N GLY A 112 -9.61 12.29 2.18
CA GLY A 112 -9.86 12.67 0.79
C GLY A 112 -11.33 12.96 0.52
N LYS A 113 -12.26 12.19 1.10
CA LYS A 113 -13.69 12.48 1.04
C LYS A 113 -14.03 13.78 1.77
N CYS A 114 -13.42 14.03 2.92
CA CYS A 114 -13.61 15.27 3.68
C CYS A 114 -13.08 16.50 2.92
N LEU A 115 -11.88 16.40 2.36
CA LEU A 115 -11.27 17.43 1.52
C LEU A 115 -12.08 17.67 0.23
N PHE A 116 -12.61 16.62 -0.38
CA PHE A 116 -13.48 16.73 -1.54
C PHE A 116 -14.78 17.45 -1.21
N LEU A 117 -15.46 17.07 -0.12
CA LEU A 117 -16.68 17.75 0.33
C LEU A 117 -16.42 19.23 0.64
N TRP A 118 -15.25 19.54 1.22
CA TRP A 118 -14.85 20.92 1.47
C TRP A 118 -14.54 21.69 0.19
N SER A 119 -13.86 21.07 -0.78
CA SER A 119 -13.54 21.65 -2.09
C SER A 119 -14.81 21.91 -2.91
N ASP A 120 -15.79 21.01 -2.88
CA ASP A 120 -17.07 21.21 -3.54
C ASP A 120 -17.77 22.44 -2.90
N ASN A 121 -17.86 22.48 -1.57
CA ASN A 121 -18.47 23.58 -0.81
C ASN A 121 -17.84 24.97 -1.10
N THR A 122 -16.52 25.04 -1.24
CA THR A 122 -15.81 26.30 -1.57
C THR A 122 -16.01 26.76 -3.01
N ASN A 123 -16.22 25.84 -3.96
CA ASN A 123 -16.55 26.21 -5.34
C ASN A 123 -17.96 26.81 -5.48
N TYR A 124 -18.91 26.41 -4.64
CA TYR A 124 -20.24 27.05 -4.62
C TYR A 124 -20.20 28.48 -4.04
N CYS A 125 -19.32 28.76 -3.06
CA CYS A 125 -19.18 30.10 -2.47
C CYS A 125 -18.41 31.11 -3.33
N LEU A 126 -17.60 30.66 -4.30
CA LEU A 126 -16.83 31.54 -5.19
C LEU A 126 -17.60 31.96 -6.45
N HIS A 127 -18.82 31.42 -6.66
CA HIS A 127 -19.65 31.67 -7.83
C HIS A 127 -20.94 32.48 -7.53
N THR A 128 -21.03 33.09 -6.33
CA THR A 128 -22.02 34.10 -5.93
C THR A 128 -21.31 35.39 -5.57
#